data_AF-A0A537XWN7-F1
#
_entry.id   AF-A0A537XWN7-F1
#
_cell.length_a   1.000
_cell.length_b   1.000
_cell.length_c   1.000
_cell.angle_alpha   90.00
_cell.angle_beta   90.00
_cell.angle_gamma   90.00
#
_symmetry.space_group_name_H-M   'P 1'
#
loop_
_entity.id
_entity.type
_entity.pdbx_description
1 polymer ?
#
loop_
_entity_poly.entity_id
_entity_poly.type
_entity_poly.pdbx_seq_one_letter_code
_entity_poly.pdbx_strand_id
1 'polypeptide(L)'
;MAGEEAMIVAGIGCGRGVRSEDIVRLIGTALASFGIARENLDAVATEASKAGEGGIASAVRSLSVRLIPCSLTDLEAVTDKIVTRSARVQALKGVPSIAEASALIAAGRNARLLGARIAANKVTCAIAISEGS
;
A
#
# COMPACT_ATOMS: atom_id res chain seq x y z
N MET A 1 21.81 -1.89 -16.97
CA MET A 1 21.26 -2.53 -15.76
C MET A 1 20.99 -1.42 -14.78
N ALA A 2 19.74 -0.99 -14.64
CA ALA A 2 19.39 -0.07 -13.56
C ALA A 2 19.38 -0.91 -12.29
N GLY A 3 20.26 -0.60 -11.34
CA GLY A 3 20.17 -1.19 -10.00
C GLY A 3 18.77 -0.92 -9.48
N GLU A 4 18.09 -1.96 -9.00
CA GLU A 4 16.81 -1.75 -8.31
C GLU A 4 17.16 -1.01 -7.02
N GLU A 5 16.68 0.23 -6.89
CA GLU A 5 16.88 1.06 -5.71
C GLU A 5 16.01 0.50 -4.57
N ALA A 6 16.49 0.56 -3.33
CA ALA A 6 15.69 0.21 -2.17
C ALA A 6 14.41 1.06 -2.15
N MET A 7 13.25 0.44 -1.94
CA MET A 7 11.97 1.16 -1.94
C MET A 7 11.20 0.96 -0.65
N ILE A 8 10.55 2.03 -0.19
CA ILE A 8 9.56 2.04 0.89
C ILE A 8 8.20 2.42 0.28
N VAL A 9 7.26 1.49 0.36
CA VAL A 9 5.94 1.65 -0.26
C VAL A 9 4.81 1.48 0.75
N ALA A 10 3.86 2.42 0.71
CA ALA A 10 2.62 2.33 1.46
C ALA A 10 1.50 1.77 0.57
N GLY A 11 1.06 0.54 0.83
CA GLY A 11 -0.11 -0.02 0.18
C GLY A 11 -1.40 0.37 0.90
N ILE A 12 -2.42 0.77 0.12
CA ILE A 12 -3.67 1.33 0.62
C ILE A 12 -4.86 0.50 0.11
N GLY A 13 -5.76 0.18 1.04
CA GLY A 13 -7.11 -0.26 0.71
C GLY A 13 -8.12 0.67 1.37
N CYS A 14 -9.16 1.11 0.65
CA CYS A 14 -10.16 2.02 1.21
C CYS A 14 -11.58 1.79 0.70
N GLY A 15 -12.56 2.23 1.50
CA GLY A 15 -13.95 2.38 1.06
C GLY A 15 -14.10 3.46 -0.03
N ARG A 16 -15.29 3.56 -0.64
CA ARG A 16 -15.62 4.67 -1.55
C ARG A 16 -15.75 5.98 -0.78
N GLY A 17 -15.36 7.10 -1.39
CA GLY A 17 -15.58 8.45 -0.84
C GLY A 17 -14.78 8.76 0.43
N VAL A 18 -13.66 8.05 0.64
CA VAL A 18 -12.72 8.35 1.73
C VAL A 18 -12.01 9.67 1.44
N ARG A 19 -11.82 10.48 2.49
CA ARG A 19 -11.12 11.76 2.42
C ARG A 19 -9.61 11.57 2.31
N SER A 20 -8.95 12.47 1.59
CA SER A 20 -7.49 12.39 1.40
C SER A 20 -6.73 12.52 2.72
N GLU A 21 -7.23 13.34 3.64
CA GLU A 21 -6.60 13.57 4.95
C GLU A 21 -6.60 12.32 5.83
N ASP A 22 -7.63 11.47 5.73
CA ASP A 22 -7.67 10.20 6.45
C ASP A 22 -6.62 9.22 5.92
N ILE A 23 -6.40 9.21 4.61
CA ILE A 23 -5.36 8.39 3.96
C ILE A 23 -3.97 8.89 4.36
N VAL A 24 -3.72 10.20 4.25
CA VAL A 24 -2.43 10.82 4.62
C VAL A 24 -2.11 10.57 6.09
N ARG A 25 -3.09 10.74 7.00
CA ARG A 25 -2.91 10.46 8.43
C ARG A 25 -2.58 9.00 8.70
N LEU A 26 -3.27 8.07 8.04
CA LEU A 26 -3.02 6.65 8.27
C LEU A 26 -1.65 6.21 7.73
N ILE A 27 -1.22 6.75 6.58
CA ILE A 27 0.15 6.54 6.06
C ILE A 27 1.18 7.05 7.06
N GLY A 28 1.02 8.29 7.55
CA GLY A 28 1.93 8.86 8.54
C GLY A 28 1.99 8.04 9.83
N THR A 29 0.85 7.52 10.29
CA THR A 29 0.78 6.63 11.46
C THR A 29 1.52 5.32 11.24
N ALA A 30 1.33 4.70 10.06
CA ALA A 30 2.01 3.45 9.72
C ALA A 30 3.53 3.65 9.63
N LEU A 31 4.00 4.70 8.95
CA LEU A 31 5.43 5.02 8.86
C LEU A 31 6.05 5.30 10.24
N ALA A 32 5.36 6.11 11.06
CA ALA A 32 5.82 6.43 12.40
C ALA A 32 5.96 5.19 13.30
N SER A 33 5.08 4.19 13.16
CA SER A 33 5.18 2.94 13.93
C SER A 33 6.44 2.11 13.62
N PHE A 34 7.09 2.36 12.48
CA PHE A 34 8.35 1.74 12.08
C PHE A 34 9.54 2.71 12.14
N GLY A 35 9.36 3.91 12.71
CA GLY A 35 10.41 4.92 12.78
C GLY A 35 10.84 5.49 11.43
N ILE A 36 9.97 5.42 10.41
CA ILE A 36 10.27 5.89 9.05
C ILE A 36 9.77 7.32 8.91
N ALA A 37 10.67 8.20 8.46
CA ALA A 37 10.32 9.58 8.11
C ALA A 37 9.45 9.59 6.85
N ARG A 38 8.45 10.48 6.79
CA ARG A 38 7.51 10.55 5.67
C ARG A 38 8.22 10.85 4.35
N GLU A 39 9.34 11.56 4.41
CA GLU A 39 10.18 11.95 3.28
C GLU A 39 10.86 10.76 2.62
N ASN A 40 10.97 9.63 3.32
CA ASN A 40 11.53 8.38 2.80
C ASN A 40 10.46 7.49 2.13
N LEU A 41 9.21 7.93 2.04
CA LEU A 41 8.17 7.19 1.32
C LEU A 41 8.35 7.40 -0.19
N ASP A 42 8.58 6.33 -0.95
CA ASP A 42 8.82 6.44 -2.38
C ASP A 42 7.53 6.40 -3.22
N ALA A 43 6.54 5.65 -2.74
CA ALA A 43 5.29 5.45 -3.47
C ALA A 43 4.12 5.06 -2.56
N VAL A 44 2.92 5.30 -3.09
CA VAL A 44 1.68 4.71 -2.58
C VAL A 44 1.16 3.72 -3.61
N ALA A 45 0.68 2.56 -3.16
CA ALA A 45 0.12 1.53 -4.01
C ALA A 45 -1.32 1.19 -3.64
N THR A 46 -2.11 0.72 -4.60
CA THR A 46 -3.49 0.25 -4.38
C THR A 46 -3.91 -0.68 -5.51
N GLU A 47 -5.03 -1.39 -5.35
CA GLU A 47 -5.71 -2.06 -6.47
C GLU A 47 -6.02 -1.06 -7.60
N ALA A 48 -5.76 -1.43 -8.85
CA ALA A 48 -5.93 -0.57 -10.02
C ALA A 48 -7.33 0.05 -10.14
N SER A 49 -8.40 -0.66 -9.79
CA SER A 49 -9.78 -0.11 -9.83
C SER A 49 -10.01 1.03 -8.82
N LYS A 50 -9.12 1.19 -7.84
CA LYS A 50 -9.15 2.24 -6.83
C LYS A 50 -8.26 3.43 -7.13
N ALA A 51 -7.39 3.34 -8.14
CA ALA A 51 -6.47 4.42 -8.46
C ALA A 51 -7.17 5.73 -8.88
N GLY A 52 -8.40 5.64 -9.41
CA GLY A 52 -9.23 6.79 -9.78
C GLY A 52 -10.04 7.42 -8.64
N GLU A 53 -9.97 6.90 -7.41
CA GLU A 53 -10.68 7.51 -6.27
C GLU A 53 -10.03 8.85 -5.90
N GLY A 54 -10.83 9.93 -5.90
CA GLY A 54 -10.33 11.29 -5.67
C GLY A 54 -9.58 11.47 -4.35
N GLY A 55 -9.94 10.69 -3.32
CA GLY A 55 -9.23 10.65 -2.04
C GLY A 55 -7.79 10.15 -2.17
N ILE A 56 -7.57 9.04 -2.88
CA ILE A 56 -6.23 8.47 -3.12
C ILE A 56 -5.41 9.41 -3.98
N ALA A 57 -5.97 9.87 -5.10
CA ALA A 57 -5.29 10.79 -6.02
C ALA A 57 -4.87 12.11 -5.34
N SER A 58 -5.67 12.59 -4.38
CA SER A 58 -5.33 13.79 -3.62
C SER A 58 -4.29 13.51 -2.53
N ALA A 59 -4.35 12.35 -1.88
CA ALA A 59 -3.36 11.97 -0.86
C ALA A 59 -1.96 11.85 -1.45
N VAL A 60 -1.80 11.18 -2.60
CA VAL A 60 -0.49 11.03 -3.26
C VAL A 60 0.10 12.36 -3.68
N ARG A 61 -0.74 13.29 -4.18
CA ARG A 61 -0.32 14.65 -4.52
C ARG A 61 0.15 15.43 -3.29
N SER A 62 -0.59 15.36 -2.18
CA SER A 62 -0.21 16.01 -0.92
C SER A 62 1.07 15.41 -0.31
N LEU A 63 1.33 14.14 -0.56
CA LEU A 63 2.54 13.45 -0.12
C LEU A 63 3.73 13.66 -1.07
N SER A 64 3.49 14.20 -2.26
CA SER A 64 4.49 14.35 -3.33
C SER A 64 5.14 13.02 -3.76
N VAL A 65 4.36 11.94 -3.77
CA VAL A 65 4.81 10.60 -4.18
C VAL A 65 3.99 10.10 -5.38
N ARG A 66 4.53 9.12 -6.10
CA ARG A 66 3.82 8.47 -7.21
C ARG A 66 2.78 7.47 -6.70
N LEU A 67 1.72 7.26 -7.49
CA LEU A 67 0.73 6.22 -7.29
C LEU A 67 1.04 5.02 -8.19
N ILE A 68 1.09 3.82 -7.60
CA ILE A 68 1.29 2.56 -8.33
C ILE A 68 -0.01 1.75 -8.29
N PRO A 69 -0.76 1.68 -9.40
CA PRO A 69 -1.91 0.79 -9.52
C PRO A 69 -1.44 -0.66 -9.74
N CYS A 70 -1.93 -1.59 -8.93
CA CYS A 70 -1.63 -3.02 -9.06
C CYS A 70 -2.84 -3.77 -9.62
N SER A 71 -2.62 -4.65 -10.62
CA SER A 71 -3.70 -5.49 -11.14
C SER A 71 -4.09 -6.55 -10.11
N LEU A 72 -5.32 -7.08 -10.16
CA LEU A 72 -5.72 -8.15 -9.24
C LEU A 72 -4.84 -9.40 -9.40
N THR A 73 -4.44 -9.72 -10.62
CA THR A 73 -3.53 -10.84 -10.91
C THR A 73 -2.17 -10.68 -10.23
N ASP A 74 -1.61 -9.47 -10.22
CA ASP A 74 -0.36 -9.21 -9.49
C ASP A 74 -0.58 -9.40 -7.98
N LEU A 75 -1.68 -8.88 -7.44
CA LEU A 75 -1.99 -9.00 -6.01
C LEU A 75 -2.17 -10.47 -5.58
N GLU A 76 -2.74 -11.32 -6.44
CA GLU A 76 -2.92 -12.75 -6.20
C GLU A 76 -1.58 -13.50 -6.10
N ALA A 77 -0.55 -13.05 -6.84
CA ALA A 77 0.76 -13.68 -6.92
C ALA A 77 1.60 -13.59 -5.63
N VAL A 78 1.18 -12.77 -4.65
CA VAL A 78 1.89 -12.58 -3.37
C VAL A 78 1.06 -12.96 -2.15
N THR A 79 -0.03 -13.70 -2.34
CA THR A 79 -0.98 -14.05 -1.25
C THR A 79 -0.37 -14.90 -0.14
N ASP A 80 0.70 -15.63 -0.44
CA ASP A 80 1.52 -16.42 0.50
C ASP A 80 2.31 -15.54 1.49
N LYS A 81 2.60 -14.29 1.12
CA LYS A 81 3.36 -13.32 1.92
C LYS A 81 2.49 -12.39 2.76
N ILE A 82 1.17 -12.52 2.67
CA ILE A 82 0.19 -11.66 3.36
C ILE A 82 0.01 -12.12 4.80
N VAL A 83 0.03 -11.17 5.73
CA VAL A 83 -0.08 -11.43 7.17
C VAL A 83 -1.53 -11.35 7.62
N THR A 84 -2.28 -10.36 7.14
CA THR A 84 -3.67 -10.10 7.56
C THR A 84 -4.68 -10.63 6.56
N ARG A 85 -5.71 -11.33 7.05
CA ARG A 85 -6.82 -11.82 6.22
C ARG A 85 -8.11 -11.05 6.48
N SER A 86 -8.70 -10.48 5.42
CA SER A 86 -10.04 -9.88 5.47
C SER A 86 -11.02 -10.76 4.71
N ALA A 87 -11.97 -11.37 5.42
CA ALA A 87 -13.03 -12.19 4.82
C ALA A 87 -13.82 -11.41 3.74
N ARG A 88 -14.08 -10.12 3.98
CA ARG A 88 -14.74 -9.23 3.02
C ARG A 88 -13.93 -9.04 1.75
N VAL A 89 -12.63 -8.73 1.86
CA VAL A 89 -11.79 -8.51 0.68
C VAL A 89 -11.60 -9.82 -0.07
N GLN A 90 -11.37 -10.92 0.64
CA GLN A 90 -11.28 -12.25 0.04
C GLN A 90 -12.52 -12.59 -0.79
N ALA A 91 -13.72 -12.40 -0.24
CA ALA A 91 -14.98 -12.67 -0.93
C ALA A 91 -15.21 -11.77 -2.15
N LEU A 92 -14.72 -10.52 -2.13
CA LEU A 92 -14.96 -9.54 -3.20
C LEU A 92 -13.88 -9.53 -4.29
N LYS A 93 -12.65 -9.90 -3.95
CA LYS A 93 -11.45 -9.63 -4.76
C LYS A 93 -10.52 -10.84 -4.91
N GLY A 94 -10.80 -11.97 -4.25
CA GLY A 94 -9.93 -13.15 -4.31
C GLY A 94 -8.62 -13.03 -3.52
N VAL A 95 -8.30 -11.86 -2.98
CA VAL A 95 -7.07 -11.59 -2.23
C VAL A 95 -7.35 -11.31 -0.74
N PRO A 96 -6.47 -11.72 0.19
CA PRO A 96 -6.76 -11.56 1.62
C PRO A 96 -6.66 -10.11 2.10
N SER A 97 -5.82 -9.30 1.47
CA SER A 97 -5.58 -7.90 1.83
C SER A 97 -5.04 -7.10 0.64
N ILE A 98 -5.77 -6.07 0.20
CA ILE A 98 -5.30 -5.15 -0.84
C ILE A 98 -4.10 -4.34 -0.36
N ALA A 99 -4.16 -3.80 0.87
CA ALA A 99 -3.10 -2.94 1.40
C ALA A 99 -1.76 -3.67 1.46
N GLU A 100 -1.73 -4.91 1.96
CA GLU A 100 -0.50 -5.69 2.09
C GLU A 100 0.01 -6.16 0.72
N ALA A 101 -0.88 -6.70 -0.13
CA ALA A 101 -0.48 -7.21 -1.44
C ALA A 101 0.03 -6.09 -2.35
N SER A 102 -0.64 -4.92 -2.36
CA SER A 102 -0.22 -3.79 -3.20
C SER A 102 1.10 -3.20 -2.73
N ALA A 103 1.35 -3.12 -1.41
CA ALA A 103 2.65 -2.69 -0.89
C ALA A 103 3.77 -3.62 -1.38
N LEU A 104 3.59 -4.94 -1.26
CA LEU A 104 4.58 -5.94 -1.68
C LEU A 104 4.86 -5.89 -3.19
N ILE A 105 3.81 -5.89 -4.02
CA ILE A 105 3.97 -5.83 -5.48
C ILE A 105 4.68 -4.57 -5.92
N ALA A 106 4.30 -3.43 -5.35
CA ALA A 106 4.86 -2.15 -5.74
C ALA A 106 6.28 -1.93 -5.20
N ALA A 107 6.65 -2.50 -4.05
CA ALA A 107 8.02 -2.47 -3.55
C ALA A 107 8.99 -3.32 -4.39
N GLY A 108 8.48 -4.33 -5.10
CA GLY A 108 9.23 -5.08 -6.11
C GLY A 108 9.93 -6.32 -5.58
N ARG A 109 11.07 -6.68 -6.18
CA ARG A 109 11.78 -7.92 -5.86
C ARG A 109 12.26 -7.91 -4.41
N ASN A 110 12.26 -9.09 -3.78
CA ASN A 110 12.63 -9.29 -2.38
C ASN A 110 11.87 -8.41 -1.37
N ALA A 111 10.72 -7.85 -1.78
CA ALA A 111 9.92 -7.05 -0.88
C ALA A 111 9.37 -7.86 0.29
N ARG A 112 9.32 -7.22 1.45
CA ARG A 112 8.73 -7.76 2.68
C ARG A 112 7.87 -6.72 3.37
N LEU A 113 6.83 -7.17 4.07
CA LEU A 113 6.04 -6.32 4.95
C LEU A 113 6.85 -5.99 6.21
N LEU A 114 6.70 -4.76 6.70
CA LEU A 114 7.25 -4.37 8.01
C LEU A 114 6.36 -4.85 9.18
N GLY A 115 5.10 -5.15 8.90
CA GLY A 115 4.14 -5.69 9.86
C GLY A 115 2.75 -5.86 9.25
N ALA A 116 1.81 -6.30 10.08
CA ALA A 116 0.40 -6.35 9.70
C ALA A 116 -0.13 -4.93 9.38
N ARG A 117 -1.05 -4.84 8.43
CA ARG A 117 -1.72 -3.57 8.10
C ARG A 117 -2.43 -2.98 9.32
N ILE A 118 -2.49 -1.66 9.36
CA ILE A 118 -3.36 -0.92 10.29
C ILE A 118 -4.61 -0.42 9.58
N ALA A 119 -5.65 -0.09 10.35
CA ALA A 119 -6.94 0.36 9.82
C ALA A 119 -7.53 1.50 10.64
N ALA A 120 -8.03 2.55 9.97
CA ALA A 120 -8.80 3.63 10.58
C ALA A 120 -9.69 4.31 9.52
N ASN A 121 -10.85 4.84 9.90
CA ASN A 121 -11.73 5.65 9.02
C ASN A 121 -12.02 5.03 7.63
N LYS A 122 -12.28 3.72 7.57
CA LYS A 122 -12.49 2.94 6.32
C LYS A 122 -11.27 2.91 5.38
N VAL A 123 -10.09 3.25 5.88
CA VAL A 123 -8.79 3.13 5.21
C VAL A 123 -7.98 2.07 5.93
N THR A 124 -7.21 1.32 5.17
CA THR A 124 -6.19 0.39 5.67
C THR A 124 -4.87 0.65 4.97
N CYS A 125 -3.78 0.57 5.72
CA CYS A 125 -2.43 0.86 5.24
C CYS A 125 -1.46 -0.21 5.71
N ALA A 126 -0.60 -0.66 4.80
CA ALA A 126 0.54 -1.53 5.09
C ALA A 126 1.82 -0.91 4.51
N ILE A 127 2.95 -1.14 5.16
CA ILE A 127 4.27 -0.71 4.67
C ILE A 127 5.06 -1.94 4.24
N ALA A 128 5.59 -1.90 3.02
CA ALA A 128 6.57 -2.86 2.52
C ALA A 128 7.87 -2.14 2.20
N ILE A 129 8.98 -2.87 2.34
CA ILE A 129 10.28 -2.43 1.88
C ILE A 129 10.92 -3.47 0.97
N SER A 130 11.76 -3.02 0.04
CA SER A 130 12.70 -3.86 -0.71
C SER A 130 14.12 -3.33 -0.51
N GLU A 131 15.09 -4.23 -0.49
CA GLU A 131 16.50 -3.88 -0.48
C GLU A 131 16.97 -3.71 -1.93
N GLY A 132 17.81 -2.69 -2.17
CA GLY A 132 18.45 -2.54 -3.48
C GLY A 132 19.46 -3.66 -3.73
N SER A 133 19.60 -4.09 -4.99
CA SER A 133 20.53 -5.15 -5.39
C SER A 133 21.89 -4.64 -5.81
#